data_AF-A0A7W1YE51-F1
#
_entry.id   AF-A0A7W1YE51-F1
#
_cell.length_a   1.000
_cell.length_b   1.000
_cell.length_c   1.000
_cell.angle_alpha   90.00
_cell.angle_beta   90.00
_cell.angle_gamma   90.00
#
_symmetry.space_group_name_H-M   'P 1'
#
loop_
_entity.id
_entity.type
_entity.pdbx_description
1 polymer ?
#
loop_
_entity_poly.entity_id
_entity_poly.type
_entity_poly.pdbx_seq_one_letter_code
_entity_poly.pdbx_strand_id
1 'polypeptide(L)'
;MRSVIDELPREQHAQTLNVMRAVWKLSDADEGRKRLEQLARFLEHDYPSAARSLREGMTEMFTIQRLKLPPSLYKCLGTTNVIESPQSGVQKRTNNVTRWRTAEMVQRWVASAWLLTEKHFRKVVGHKDFWALSVILGREQNPHVAQGRVA
;
A
#
# COMPACT_ATOMS: atom_id res chain seq x y z
N MET A 1 -4.13 7.69 2.33
CA MET A 1 -5.34 8.08 3.11
C MET A 1 -5.01 8.98 4.28
N ARG A 2 -3.90 8.75 5.01
CA ARG A 2 -3.57 9.49 6.23
C ARG A 2 -3.62 11.02 6.02
N SER A 3 -3.00 11.54 4.97
CA SER A 3 -2.99 12.99 4.67
C SER A 3 -4.36 13.65 4.46
N VAL A 4 -5.35 12.95 3.89
CA VAL A 4 -6.70 13.55 3.66
C VAL A 4 -7.54 13.49 4.95
N ILE A 5 -7.36 12.43 5.74
CA ILE A 5 -8.12 12.22 6.97
C ILE A 5 -7.61 13.13 8.09
N ASP A 6 -6.30 13.38 8.14
CA ASP A 6 -5.69 14.24 9.17
C ASP A 6 -6.15 15.71 9.06
N GLU A 7 -6.62 16.13 7.87
CA GLU A 7 -7.16 17.46 7.56
C GLU A 7 -8.66 17.61 7.89
N LEU A 8 -9.33 16.54 8.32
CA LEU A 8 -10.76 16.51 8.62
C LEU A 8 -11.04 16.41 10.13
N PRO A 9 -12.17 16.93 10.62
CA PRO A 9 -12.66 16.62 11.96
C PRO A 9 -12.93 15.12 12.13
N ARG A 10 -12.68 14.59 13.33
CA ARG A 10 -12.81 13.15 13.64
C ARG A 10 -14.16 12.55 13.27
N GLU A 11 -15.22 13.35 13.36
CA GLU A 11 -16.59 12.94 13.02
C GLU A 11 -16.74 12.58 11.53
N GLN A 12 -16.02 13.28 10.64
CA GLN A 12 -16.07 13.02 9.20
C GLN A 12 -15.13 11.92 8.73
N HIS A 13 -14.21 11.45 9.60
CA HIS A 13 -13.21 10.43 9.23
C HIS A 13 -13.87 9.15 8.72
N ALA A 14 -14.88 8.65 9.43
CA ALA A 14 -15.53 7.39 9.10
C ALA A 14 -16.23 7.45 7.73
N GLN A 15 -16.96 8.54 7.46
CA GLN A 15 -17.68 8.73 6.20
C GLN A 15 -16.70 8.82 5.02
N THR A 16 -15.70 9.69 5.11
CA THR A 16 -14.69 9.88 4.06
C THR A 16 -13.92 8.60 3.79
N LEU A 17 -13.48 7.88 4.83
CA LEU A 17 -12.82 6.58 4.68
C LEU A 17 -13.70 5.54 3.98
N ASN A 18 -15.00 5.51 4.28
CA ASN A 18 -15.92 4.56 3.67
C ASN A 18 -16.11 4.84 2.17
N VAL A 19 -16.24 6.11 1.78
CA VAL A 19 -16.31 6.50 0.35
C VAL A 19 -15.02 6.13 -0.37
N MET A 20 -13.85 6.47 0.19
CA MET A 20 -12.56 6.13 -0.41
C MET A 20 -12.37 4.61 -0.56
N ARG A 21 -12.74 3.83 0.46
CA ARG A 21 -12.70 2.35 0.40
C ARG A 21 -13.65 1.79 -0.65
N ALA A 22 -14.84 2.37 -0.81
CA ALA A 22 -15.80 1.94 -1.83
C ALA A 22 -15.27 2.20 -3.24
N VAL A 23 -14.66 3.38 -3.46
CA VAL A 23 -14.04 3.73 -4.73
C VAL A 23 -12.96 2.73 -5.15
N TRP A 24 -12.11 2.27 -4.23
CA TRP A 24 -11.07 1.30 -4.56
C TRP A 24 -11.55 -0.10 -4.89
N LYS A 25 -12.81 -0.43 -4.56
CA LYS A 25 -13.42 -1.68 -4.98
C LYS A 25 -13.95 -1.63 -6.41
N LEU A 26 -13.99 -0.45 -7.03
CA LEU A 26 -14.35 -0.32 -8.43
C LEU A 26 -13.23 -0.88 -9.31
N SER A 27 -13.64 -1.56 -10.38
CA SER A 27 -12.74 -2.05 -11.43
C SER A 27 -12.40 -0.94 -12.43
N ASP A 28 -13.27 0.06 -12.58
CA ASP A 28 -13.09 1.18 -13.50
C ASP A 28 -12.42 2.38 -12.81
N ALA A 29 -11.28 2.80 -13.35
CA ALA A 29 -10.52 3.95 -12.89
C ALA A 29 -11.27 5.28 -13.11
N ASP A 30 -12.02 5.41 -14.20
CA ASP A 30 -12.71 6.66 -14.56
C ASP A 30 -13.96 6.86 -13.71
N GLU A 31 -14.69 5.79 -13.41
CA GLU A 31 -15.77 5.82 -12.43
C GLU A 31 -15.26 6.19 -11.03
N GLY A 32 -14.14 5.59 -10.61
CA GLY A 32 -13.51 5.90 -9.34
C GLY A 32 -13.06 7.36 -9.23
N ARG A 33 -12.44 7.91 -10.30
CA ARG A 33 -12.07 9.32 -10.37
C ARG A 33 -13.27 10.24 -10.25
N LYS A 34 -14.36 9.96 -10.98
CA LYS A 34 -15.58 10.77 -10.89
C LYS A 34 -16.16 10.81 -9.47
N ARG A 35 -16.17 9.67 -8.77
CA ARG A 35 -16.66 9.61 -7.38
C ARG A 35 -15.76 10.34 -6.39
N LEU A 36 -14.43 10.28 -6.54
CA LEU A 36 -13.53 11.06 -5.68
C LEU A 36 -13.59 12.56 -5.99
N GLU A 37 -13.81 12.94 -7.24
CA GLU A 37 -14.01 14.35 -7.60
C GLU A 37 -15.32 14.89 -7.00
N GLN A 38 -16.39 14.09 -6.99
CA GLN A 38 -17.63 14.44 -6.28
C GLN A 38 -17.39 14.63 -4.77
N LEU A 39 -16.61 13.73 -4.15
CA LEU A 39 -16.22 13.86 -2.75
C LEU A 39 -15.37 15.12 -2.51
N ALA A 40 -14.43 15.44 -3.40
CA ALA A 40 -13.61 16.64 -3.31
C ALA A 40 -14.46 17.91 -3.38
N ARG A 41 -15.43 17.98 -4.30
CA ARG A 41 -16.38 19.11 -4.40
C ARG A 41 -17.24 19.25 -3.15
N PHE A 42 -17.65 18.14 -2.54
CA PHE A 42 -18.39 18.18 -1.28
C PHE A 42 -17.54 18.73 -0.13
N LEU A 43 -16.26 18.35 -0.06
CA LEU A 43 -15.34 18.84 0.96
C LEU A 43 -14.85 20.28 0.70
N GLU A 44 -14.97 20.80 -0.52
CA GLU A 44 -14.33 22.05 -0.94
C GLU A 44 -14.81 23.29 -0.17
N HIS A 45 -16.08 23.32 0.24
CA HIS A 45 -16.65 24.44 0.99
C HIS A 45 -16.14 24.50 2.43
N ASP A 46 -16.24 23.39 3.16
CA ASP A 46 -15.93 23.34 4.60
C ASP A 46 -14.47 22.97 4.89
N TYR A 47 -13.84 22.20 3.99
CA TYR A 47 -12.50 21.62 4.15
C TYR A 47 -11.66 21.74 2.86
N PRO A 48 -11.31 22.97 2.44
CA PRO A 48 -10.59 23.19 1.19
C PRO A 48 -9.19 22.55 1.17
N SER A 49 -8.52 22.39 2.32
CA SER A 49 -7.24 21.66 2.41
C SER A 49 -7.42 20.17 2.11
N ALA A 50 -8.41 19.52 2.73
CA ALA A 50 -8.72 18.12 2.50
C ALA A 50 -9.11 17.84 1.05
N ALA A 51 -9.91 18.74 0.43
CA ALA A 51 -10.29 18.64 -0.98
C ALA A 51 -9.06 18.74 -1.90
N ARG A 52 -8.12 19.65 -1.63
CA ARG A 52 -6.86 19.77 -2.37
C ARG A 52 -6.02 18.50 -2.25
N SER A 53 -5.77 18.03 -1.02
CA SER A 53 -4.99 16.80 -0.79
C SER A 53 -5.63 15.57 -1.45
N LEU A 54 -6.96 15.50 -1.49
CA LEU A 54 -7.67 14.43 -2.18
C LEU A 54 -7.42 14.47 -3.70
N ARG A 55 -7.50 15.65 -4.32
CA ARG A 55 -7.25 15.83 -5.76
C ARG A 55 -5.79 15.56 -6.13
N GLU A 56 -4.84 16.01 -5.32
CA GLU A 56 -3.41 15.72 -5.50
C GLU A 56 -3.15 14.20 -5.51
N GLY A 57 -3.68 13.49 -4.52
CA GLY A 57 -3.51 12.03 -4.42
C GLY A 57 -4.29 11.24 -5.49
N MET A 58 -5.36 11.80 -6.05
CA MET A 58 -6.24 11.10 -7.01
C MET A 58 -5.48 10.63 -8.26
N THR A 59 -4.45 11.35 -8.69
CA THR A 59 -3.63 11.03 -9.87
C THR A 59 -2.96 9.65 -9.75
N GLU A 60 -2.57 9.26 -8.53
CA GLU A 60 -1.79 8.05 -8.27
C GLU A 60 -2.66 6.85 -7.83
N MET A 61 -3.88 7.10 -7.35
CA MET A 61 -4.72 6.10 -6.67
C MET A 61 -5.23 4.96 -7.58
N PHE A 62 -5.43 5.20 -8.88
CA PHE A 62 -6.10 4.23 -9.77
C PHE A 62 -5.15 3.38 -10.62
N THR A 63 -3.90 3.26 -10.21
CA THR A 63 -2.89 2.50 -10.96
C THR A 63 -3.30 1.04 -11.14
N ILE A 64 -3.79 0.38 -10.09
CA ILE A 64 -4.21 -1.04 -10.14
C ILE A 64 -5.37 -1.25 -11.12
N GLN A 65 -6.35 -0.35 -11.13
CA GLN A 65 -7.51 -0.39 -12.03
C GLN A 65 -7.07 -0.14 -13.49
N ARG A 66 -6.21 0.86 -13.72
CA ARG A 66 -5.68 1.19 -15.05
C ARG A 66 -4.87 0.04 -15.66
N LEU A 67 -4.08 -0.65 -14.83
CA LEU A 67 -3.30 -1.82 -15.25
C LEU A 67 -4.16 -3.08 -15.47
N LYS A 68 -5.45 -3.05 -15.11
CA LYS A 68 -6.38 -4.19 -15.28
C LYS A 68 -5.81 -5.50 -14.71
N LEU A 69 -5.21 -5.42 -13.53
CA LEU A 69 -4.58 -6.57 -12.88
C LEU A 69 -5.61 -7.67 -12.54
N PRO A 70 -5.19 -8.94 -12.42
CA PRO A 70 -6.03 -10.00 -11.90
C PRO A 70 -6.61 -9.64 -10.50
N PRO A 71 -7.91 -9.92 -10.23
CA PRO A 71 -8.54 -9.59 -8.94
C PRO A 71 -7.84 -10.19 -7.72
N SER A 72 -7.13 -11.31 -7.89
CA SER A 72 -6.31 -11.94 -6.86
C SER A 72 -5.19 -11.02 -6.33
N LEU A 73 -4.67 -10.12 -7.19
CA LEU A 73 -3.62 -9.17 -6.83
C LEU A 73 -4.17 -7.92 -6.14
N TYR A 74 -5.46 -7.60 -6.29
CA TYR A 74 -6.06 -6.40 -5.69
C TYR A 74 -5.97 -6.44 -4.16
N LYS A 75 -6.16 -7.62 -3.55
CA LYS A 75 -6.09 -7.77 -2.08
C LYS A 75 -4.69 -7.50 -1.54
N CYS A 76 -3.67 -7.83 -2.30
CA CYS A 76 -2.27 -7.60 -1.93
C CYS A 76 -1.86 -6.16 -2.23
N LEU A 77 -1.95 -5.75 -3.49
CA LEU A 77 -1.41 -4.49 -4.00
C LEU A 77 -2.30 -3.29 -3.66
N GLY A 78 -3.61 -3.50 -3.48
CA GLY A 78 -4.56 -2.47 -3.06
C GLY A 78 -4.47 -2.12 -1.58
N THR A 79 -3.51 -2.71 -0.86
CA THR A 79 -3.24 -2.39 0.55
C THR A 79 -1.75 -2.15 0.74
N THR A 80 -1.39 -1.48 1.83
CA THR A 80 -0.01 -1.28 2.25
C THR A 80 0.53 -2.45 3.10
N ASN A 81 -0.25 -3.53 3.28
CA ASN A 81 0.13 -4.65 4.15
C ASN A 81 1.48 -5.29 3.78
N VAL A 82 1.82 -5.34 2.49
CA VAL A 82 3.08 -5.93 2.01
C VAL A 82 4.30 -5.19 2.57
N ILE A 83 4.19 -3.88 2.76
CA ILE A 83 5.28 -3.04 3.29
C ILE A 83 5.14 -2.82 4.81
N GLU A 84 3.92 -2.71 5.32
CA GLU A 84 3.66 -2.38 6.74
C GLU A 84 3.80 -3.60 7.67
N SER A 85 3.34 -4.78 7.25
CA SER A 85 3.38 -5.99 8.10
C SER A 85 4.82 -6.38 8.47
N PRO A 86 5.78 -6.41 7.51
CA PRO A 86 7.19 -6.64 7.84
C PRO A 86 7.78 -5.56 8.75
N GLN A 87 7.49 -4.28 8.48
CA GLN A 87 7.96 -3.16 9.29
C GLN A 87 7.44 -3.24 10.73
N SER A 88 6.18 -3.63 10.94
CA SER A 88 5.62 -3.86 12.27
C SER A 88 6.37 -4.98 13.01
N GLY A 89 6.77 -6.04 12.30
CA GLY A 89 7.57 -7.12 12.87
C GLY A 89 8.94 -6.63 13.37
N VAL A 90 9.62 -5.78 12.58
CA VAL A 90 10.88 -5.14 12.98
C VAL A 90 10.68 -4.23 14.18
N GLN A 91 9.67 -3.35 14.13
CA GLN A 91 9.35 -2.41 15.20
C GLN A 91 9.11 -3.14 16.54
N LYS A 92 8.35 -4.24 16.53
CA LYS A 92 8.09 -5.05 17.74
C LYS A 92 9.36 -5.65 18.34
N ARG A 93 10.39 -5.94 17.53
CA ARG A 93 11.65 -6.54 18.00
C ARG A 93 12.66 -5.49 18.47
N THR A 94 12.53 -4.26 18.01
CA THR A 94 13.42 -3.15 18.39
C THR A 94 12.79 -2.20 19.41
N ASN A 95 11.51 -2.35 19.76
CA ASN A 95 10.79 -1.43 20.65
C ASN A 95 11.39 -1.30 22.06
N ASN A 96 12.04 -2.36 22.56
CA ASN A 96 12.63 -2.38 23.90
C ASN A 96 14.02 -1.74 23.94
N VAL A 97 14.60 -1.39 22.78
CA VAL A 97 15.90 -0.71 22.71
C VAL A 97 15.68 0.77 22.94
N THR A 98 15.90 1.21 24.18
CA THR A 98 15.72 2.61 24.60
C THR A 98 16.95 3.48 24.38
N ARG A 99 18.13 2.89 24.18
CA ARG A 99 19.40 3.62 24.02
C ARG A 99 20.18 3.15 22.81
N TRP A 100 20.20 3.97 21.77
CA TRP A 100 20.98 3.79 20.55
C TRP A 100 22.31 4.55 20.67
N ARG A 101 23.44 3.88 20.46
CA ARG A 101 24.77 4.49 20.66
C ARG A 101 25.46 4.93 19.37
N THR A 102 25.28 4.17 18.29
CA THR A 102 25.93 4.43 17.00
C THR A 102 25.02 4.02 15.85
N ALA A 103 25.23 4.58 14.65
CA ALA A 103 24.51 4.16 13.44
C ALA A 103 24.73 2.67 13.13
N GLU A 104 25.94 2.16 13.38
CA GLU A 104 26.30 0.77 13.20
C GLU A 104 25.52 -0.16 14.15
N MET A 105 25.27 0.27 15.40
CA MET A 105 24.38 -0.45 16.32
C MET A 105 22.95 -0.52 15.76
N VAL A 106 22.40 0.59 15.25
CA VAL A 106 21.06 0.63 14.65
C VAL A 106 20.97 -0.36 13.48
N GLN A 107 21.95 -0.33 12.57
CA GLN A 107 22.00 -1.22 11.41
C GLN A 107 22.01 -2.69 11.83
N ARG A 108 22.86 -3.08 12.80
CA ARG A 108 22.90 -4.46 13.31
C ARG A 108 21.56 -4.90 13.88
N TRP A 109 20.96 -4.10 14.75
CA TRP A 109 19.66 -4.41 15.37
C TRP A 109 18.54 -4.53 14.33
N VAL A 110 18.46 -3.59 13.40
CA VAL A 110 17.45 -3.60 12.33
C VAL A 110 17.66 -4.82 11.43
N ALA A 111 18.89 -5.10 10.99
CA ALA A 111 19.20 -6.27 10.17
C ALA A 111 18.84 -7.60 10.89
N SER A 112 19.22 -7.75 12.17
CA SER A 112 18.85 -8.92 12.97
C SER A 112 17.34 -9.04 13.14
N ALA A 113 16.64 -7.93 13.38
CA ALA A 113 15.19 -7.91 13.49
C ALA A 113 14.50 -8.31 12.17
N TRP A 114 15.03 -7.90 11.02
CA TRP A 114 14.57 -8.34 9.71
C TRP A 114 14.74 -9.86 9.53
N LEU A 115 15.93 -10.40 9.80
CA LEU A 115 16.20 -11.83 9.69
C LEU A 115 15.27 -12.68 10.59
N LEU A 116 14.95 -12.20 11.79
CA LEU A 116 14.01 -12.89 12.68
C LEU A 116 12.56 -12.77 12.23
N THR A 117 12.21 -11.65 11.60
CA THR A 117 10.85 -11.40 11.11
C THR A 117 10.57 -12.21 9.84
N GLU A 118 11.55 -12.31 8.94
CA GLU A 118 11.46 -13.05 7.68
C GLU A 118 11.04 -14.51 7.87
N LYS A 119 11.50 -15.16 8.97
CA LYS A 119 11.11 -16.55 9.31
C LYS A 119 9.60 -16.78 9.40
N HIS A 120 8.81 -15.73 9.55
CA HIS A 120 7.35 -15.77 9.69
C HIS A 120 6.62 -15.29 8.43
N PHE A 121 7.36 -14.93 7.37
CA PHE A 121 6.75 -14.49 6.12
C PHE A 121 6.01 -15.62 5.44
N ARG A 122 4.83 -15.27 4.93
CA ARG A 122 4.00 -16.14 4.10
C ARG A 122 4.08 -15.67 2.67
N LYS A 123 3.78 -16.58 1.73
CA LYS A 123 3.61 -16.20 0.33
C LYS A 123 2.53 -15.12 0.24
N VAL A 124 2.80 -14.14 -0.61
CA VAL A 124 1.88 -13.04 -0.89
C VAL A 124 0.58 -13.61 -1.50
N VAL A 125 -0.54 -13.01 -1.11
CA VAL A 125 -1.85 -13.36 -1.68
C VAL A 125 -1.84 -13.07 -3.17
N GLY A 126 -2.25 -14.04 -3.98
CA GLY A 126 -2.19 -13.91 -5.44
C GLY A 126 -0.79 -14.07 -6.04
N HIS A 127 0.22 -14.56 -5.29
CA HIS A 127 1.59 -14.76 -5.80
C HIS A 127 1.66 -15.50 -7.16
N LYS A 128 0.71 -16.40 -7.43
CA LYS A 128 0.62 -17.15 -8.69
C LYS A 128 0.32 -16.28 -9.91
N ASP A 129 -0.23 -15.08 -9.72
CA ASP A 129 -0.64 -14.18 -10.80
C ASP A 129 0.33 -13.01 -11.01
N PHE A 130 1.44 -12.96 -10.26
CA PHE A 130 2.46 -11.92 -10.42
C PHE A 130 3.14 -11.94 -11.80
N TRP A 131 3.10 -13.06 -12.52
CA TRP A 131 3.56 -13.11 -13.92
C TRP A 131 2.74 -12.17 -14.81
N ALA A 132 1.44 -11.99 -14.55
CA ALA A 132 0.61 -11.08 -15.32
C ALA A 132 1.06 -9.64 -15.09
N LEU A 133 1.39 -9.29 -13.85
CA LEU A 133 1.96 -7.99 -13.51
C LEU A 133 3.31 -7.76 -14.20
N SER A 134 4.20 -8.76 -14.26
CA SER A 134 5.50 -8.58 -14.94
C SER A 134 5.33 -8.31 -16.44
N VAL A 135 4.43 -9.03 -17.10
CA VAL A 135 4.10 -8.83 -18.51
C VAL A 135 3.53 -7.43 -18.74
N ILE A 136 2.58 -6.99 -17.91
CA ILE A 136 1.96 -5.67 -18.01
C ILE A 136 2.99 -4.54 -17.83
N LEU A 137 3.98 -4.74 -16.96
CA LEU A 137 5.05 -3.77 -16.73
C LEU A 137 6.17 -3.84 -17.79
N GLY A 138 6.04 -4.67 -18.82
CA GLY A 138 7.07 -4.85 -19.84
C GLY A 138 8.37 -5.44 -19.30
N ARG A 139 8.33 -6.11 -18.15
CA ARG A 139 9.48 -6.84 -17.62
C ARG A 139 9.56 -8.16 -18.37
N GLU A 140 10.56 -8.29 -19.24
CA GLU A 140 10.87 -9.57 -19.89
C GLU A 140 10.90 -10.68 -18.84
N GLN A 141 10.22 -11.79 -19.12
CA GLN A 141 10.29 -12.96 -18.25
C GLN A 141 11.70 -13.51 -18.33
N ASN A 142 12.55 -13.12 -17.38
CA ASN A 142 13.88 -13.68 -17.27
C ASN A 142 13.74 -15.19 -16.99
N PRO A 143 14.13 -16.10 -17.92
CA PRO A 143 13.83 -17.53 -17.82
C PRO A 143 14.50 -18.24 -16.62
N HIS A 144 15.35 -17.53 -15.87
CA HIS A 144 16.21 -18.11 -14.83
C HIS A 144 15.54 -18.40 -13.48
N VAL A 145 14.28 -18.00 -13.24
CA VAL A 145 13.63 -18.22 -11.93
C VAL A 145 12.98 -19.62 -11.80
N ALA A 146 12.95 -20.42 -12.88
CA ALA A 146 12.42 -21.79 -12.86
C ALA A 146 13.43 -22.86 -12.42
N GLN A 147 14.72 -22.53 -12.30
CA GLN A 147 15.77 -23.48 -11.89
C GLN A 147 16.43 -23.01 -10.58
N GLY A 148 15.90 -23.44 -9.45
CA GLY A 148 16.49 -23.07 -8.16
C GLY A 148 15.75 -23.63 -6.95
N ARG A 149 15.61 -24.96 -6.87
CA ARG A 149 15.52 -25.72 -5.61
C ARG A 149 15.70 -27.21 -5.91
N VAL A 150 16.97 -27.58 -6.12
CA VAL A 150 17.47 -28.90 -5.73
C VAL A 150 18.56 -28.62 -4.71
N ALA A 151 18.23 -28.82 -3.44
CA ALA A 151 19.11 -29.13 -2.32
C ALA A 151 18.20 -29.67 -1.21
#